data_AF-A0A418W2N8-F1
#
_entry.id   AF-A0A418W2N8-F1
#
_cell.length_a   1.000
_cell.length_b   1.000
_cell.length_c   1.000
_cell.angle_alpha   90.00
_cell.angle_beta   90.00
_cell.angle_gamma   90.00
#
_symmetry.space_group_name_H-M   'P 1'
#
loop_
_entity.id
_entity.type
_entity.pdbx_description
1 polymer ?
#
loop_
_entity_poly.entity_id
_entity_poly.type
_entity_poly.pdbx_seq_one_letter_code
_entity_poly.pdbx_strand_id
1 'polypeptide(L)'
;MAARRADLRRFLRVEMAVGATINGAITAGIAWLVFSGVDPVPVWGLGGLVFDLLPSTVLPVLAMGLLLPVVLRKRRASGRLPACGWSDLTGWSHLVPRGVVTRAVALALVWFTLLAPVAAALLWGGGWNDAPLSVVLLGKALYGALVGASVTPAILLPALCGINER
;
A
#
# COMPACT_ATOMS: atom_id res chain seq x y z
N MET A 1 29.82 0.67 -1.18
CA MET A 1 28.54 -0.10 -1.27
C MET A 1 27.73 -0.04 0.03
N ALA A 2 28.34 -0.23 1.21
CA ALA A 2 27.63 -0.18 2.50
C ALA A 2 26.93 1.17 2.79
N ALA A 3 27.62 2.31 2.58
CA ALA A 3 27.04 3.65 2.77
C ALA A 3 25.80 3.90 1.88
N ARG A 4 25.90 3.56 0.58
CA ARG A 4 24.78 3.63 -0.38
C ARG A 4 23.54 2.83 0.09
N ARG A 5 23.75 1.63 0.63
CA ARG A 5 22.66 0.79 1.15
C ARG A 5 22.06 1.36 2.44
N ALA A 6 22.86 1.99 3.29
CA ALA A 6 22.38 2.65 4.50
C ALA A 6 21.48 3.84 4.18
N ASP A 7 21.88 4.68 3.21
CA ASP A 7 21.10 5.82 2.74
C ASP A 7 19.76 5.38 2.11
N LEU A 8 19.79 4.34 1.27
CA LEU A 8 18.58 3.76 0.68
C LEU A 8 17.62 3.22 1.76
N ARG A 9 18.13 2.51 2.77
CA ARG A 9 17.30 2.00 3.88
C ARG A 9 16.71 3.12 4.73
N ARG A 10 17.46 4.20 4.97
CA ARG A 10 16.93 5.37 5.70
C ARG A 10 15.83 6.05 4.89
N PHE A 11 16.07 6.27 3.60
CA PHE A 11 15.09 6.84 2.69
C PHE A 11 13.80 6.01 2.64
N LEU A 12 13.92 4.69 2.42
CA LEU A 12 12.77 3.79 2.38
C LEU A 12 12.00 3.77 3.70
N ARG A 13 12.66 3.79 4.86
CA ARG A 13 11.97 3.88 6.16
C ARG A 13 11.12 5.14 6.29
N VAL A 14 11.64 6.28 5.87
CA VAL A 14 10.90 7.54 5.90
C VAL A 14 9.71 7.48 4.95
N GLU A 15 9.92 7.07 3.70
CA GLU A 15 8.83 6.99 2.72
C GLU A 15 7.78 5.93 3.11
N MET A 16 8.17 4.80 3.70
CA MET A 16 7.24 3.82 4.25
C MET A 16 6.40 4.41 5.39
N ALA A 17 7.01 5.15 6.31
CA ALA A 17 6.29 5.79 7.42
C ALA A 17 5.31 6.86 6.92
N VAL A 18 5.73 7.66 5.93
CA VAL A 18 4.86 8.65 5.26
C VAL A 18 3.72 7.95 4.54
N GLY A 19 4.00 6.92 3.74
CA GLY A 19 3.00 6.14 3.01
C GLY A 19 2.00 5.45 3.95
N ALA A 20 2.48 4.88 5.05
CA ALA A 20 1.64 4.29 6.10
C ALA A 20 0.72 5.32 6.74
N THR A 21 1.26 6.47 7.14
CA THR A 21 0.49 7.51 7.82
C THR A 21 -0.59 8.10 6.91
N ILE A 22 -0.22 8.46 5.68
CA ILE A 22 -1.16 9.03 4.70
C ILE A 22 -2.23 8.00 4.35
N ASN A 23 -1.84 6.77 4.02
CA ASN A 23 -2.80 5.76 3.61
C ASN A 23 -3.72 5.34 4.76
N GLY A 24 -3.19 5.18 5.97
CA GLY A 24 -3.99 4.91 7.16
C GLY A 24 -5.03 5.99 7.42
N ALA A 25 -4.63 7.27 7.38
CA ALA A 25 -5.54 8.39 7.57
C ALA A 25 -6.61 8.46 6.47
N ILE A 26 -6.23 8.28 5.20
CA ILE A 26 -7.19 8.28 4.08
C ILE A 26 -8.17 7.11 4.21
N THR A 27 -7.69 5.89 4.45
CA THR A 27 -8.56 4.71 4.59
C THR A 27 -9.52 4.86 5.77
N ALA A 28 -9.06 5.39 6.91
CA ALA A 28 -9.94 5.70 8.05
C ALA A 28 -10.95 6.80 7.73
N GLY A 29 -10.54 7.87 7.03
CA GLY A 29 -11.43 8.95 6.61
C GLY A 29 -12.52 8.48 5.64
N ILE A 30 -12.16 7.63 4.67
CA ILE A 30 -13.12 6.99 3.76
C ILE A 30 -14.08 6.10 4.56
N ALA A 31 -13.57 5.27 5.47
CA ALA A 31 -14.42 4.44 6.31
C ALA A 31 -15.39 5.28 7.16
N TRP A 32 -14.94 6.41 7.71
CA TRP A 32 -15.82 7.33 8.43
C TRP A 32 -16.93 7.86 7.51
N LEU A 33 -16.61 8.33 6.31
CA LEU A 33 -17.62 8.83 5.36
C LEU A 33 -18.64 7.76 4.94
N VAL A 34 -18.20 6.50 4.79
CA VAL A 34 -19.06 5.40 4.35
C VAL A 34 -19.92 4.86 5.49
N PHE A 35 -19.37 4.79 6.70
CA PHE A 35 -19.99 4.09 7.83
C PHE A 35 -20.53 5.01 8.94
N SER A 36 -20.35 6.33 8.87
CA SER A 36 -20.81 7.25 9.93
C SER A 36 -22.32 7.21 10.19
N GLY A 37 -23.12 6.77 9.22
CA GLY A 37 -24.57 6.61 9.35
C GLY A 37 -25.04 5.20 9.74
N VAL A 38 -24.11 4.25 9.94
CA VAL A 38 -24.41 2.84 10.18
C VAL A 38 -23.60 2.37 11.39
N ASP A 39 -24.19 2.42 12.58
CA ASP A 39 -23.57 1.93 13.82
C ASP A 39 -24.59 1.05 14.57
N PRO A 40 -24.34 -0.27 14.72
CA PRO A 40 -23.08 -0.96 14.43
C PRO A 40 -22.89 -1.27 12.94
N VAL A 41 -21.63 -1.29 12.50
CA VAL A 41 -21.25 -1.55 11.11
C VAL A 41 -21.30 -3.05 10.83
N PRO A 42 -22.04 -3.51 9.80
CA PRO A 42 -22.03 -4.91 9.43
C PRO A 42 -20.65 -5.32 8.91
N VAL A 43 -20.13 -6.44 9.41
CA VAL A 43 -18.83 -6.97 9.00
C VAL A 43 -18.93 -7.69 7.65
N TRP A 44 -20.00 -8.47 7.48
CA TRP A 44 -20.25 -9.32 6.32
C TRP A 44 -21.31 -8.71 5.39
N GLY A 45 -21.46 -9.29 4.20
CA GLY A 45 -22.45 -8.87 3.21
C GLY A 45 -22.00 -7.71 2.33
N LEU A 46 -22.86 -7.37 1.36
CA LEU A 46 -22.63 -6.25 0.45
C LEU A 46 -22.70 -4.94 1.24
N GLY A 47 -21.68 -4.10 1.08
CA GLY A 47 -21.53 -2.86 1.85
C GLY A 47 -20.97 -3.05 3.25
N GLY A 48 -20.67 -4.28 3.68
CA GLY A 48 -20.02 -4.55 4.96
C GLY A 48 -18.51 -4.33 4.94
N LEU A 49 -17.89 -4.41 6.12
CA LEU A 49 -16.46 -4.15 6.32
C LEU A 49 -15.54 -5.01 5.43
N VAL A 50 -15.88 -6.29 5.24
CA VAL A 50 -15.10 -7.23 4.43
C VAL A 50 -15.21 -6.92 2.95
N PHE A 51 -16.40 -6.51 2.48
CA PHE A 51 -16.57 -6.05 1.10
C PHE A 51 -15.73 -4.79 0.84
N ASP A 52 -15.64 -3.89 1.83
CA ASP A 52 -14.85 -2.67 1.75
C ASP A 52 -13.32 -2.90 1.75
N LEU A 53 -12.82 -4.12 2.02
CA LEU A 53 -11.39 -4.45 1.88
C LEU A 53 -10.90 -4.35 0.43
N LEU A 54 -11.79 -4.62 -0.54
CA LEU A 54 -11.46 -4.53 -1.96
C LEU A 54 -11.09 -3.10 -2.37
N PRO A 55 -12.00 -2.10 -2.26
CA PRO A 55 -11.63 -0.72 -2.59
C PRO A 55 -10.53 -0.18 -1.67
N SER A 56 -10.49 -0.58 -0.39
CA SER A 56 -9.46 -0.16 0.57
C SER A 56 -8.04 -0.62 0.21
N THR A 57 -7.90 -1.68 -0.60
CA THR A 57 -6.59 -2.20 -1.01
C THR A 57 -6.27 -1.84 -2.45
N VAL A 58 -7.22 -2.10 -3.36
CA VAL A 58 -6.98 -1.99 -4.79
C VAL A 58 -6.80 -0.52 -5.20
N LEU A 59 -7.67 0.39 -4.73
CA LEU A 59 -7.62 1.79 -5.16
C LEU A 59 -6.33 2.48 -4.70
N PRO A 60 -5.89 2.37 -3.42
CA PRO A 60 -4.63 2.97 -3.01
C PRO A 60 -3.42 2.38 -3.73
N VAL A 61 -3.36 1.06 -3.91
CA VAL A 61 -2.22 0.42 -4.59
C VAL A 61 -2.15 0.83 -6.06
N LEU A 62 -3.28 0.90 -6.76
CA LEU A 62 -3.33 1.41 -8.13
C LEU A 62 -2.91 2.88 -8.20
N ALA A 63 -3.48 3.73 -7.34
CA ALA A 63 -3.16 5.15 -7.30
C ALA A 63 -1.67 5.38 -7.02
N MET A 64 -1.11 4.74 -5.99
CA MET A 64 0.31 4.81 -5.66
C MET A 64 1.18 4.25 -6.80
N GLY A 65 0.80 3.11 -7.37
CA GLY A 65 1.56 2.45 -8.44
C GLY A 65 1.66 3.27 -9.72
N LEU A 66 0.63 4.08 -10.01
CA LEU A 66 0.58 4.96 -11.18
C LEU A 66 1.20 6.34 -10.91
N LEU A 67 0.96 6.93 -9.73
CA LEU A 67 1.36 8.30 -9.40
C LEU A 67 2.80 8.42 -8.89
N LEU A 68 3.25 7.51 -8.01
CA LEU A 68 4.60 7.58 -7.43
C LEU A 68 5.72 7.57 -8.48
N PRO A 69 5.67 6.76 -9.56
CA PRO A 69 6.70 6.83 -10.60
C PRO A 69 6.80 8.21 -11.29
N VAL A 70 5.67 8.93 -11.44
CA VAL A 70 5.67 10.29 -11.99
C VAL A 70 6.34 11.26 -11.02
N VAL A 71 5.99 11.18 -9.73
CA VAL A 71 6.58 12.02 -8.67
C VAL A 71 8.08 11.75 -8.54
N LEU A 72 8.49 10.48 -8.58
CA LEU A 72 9.89 10.08 -8.50
C LEU A 72 10.71 10.61 -9.69
N ARG A 73 10.18 10.57 -10.92
CA ARG A 73 10.86 11.17 -12.08
C ARG A 73 11.15 12.65 -11.87
N LYS A 74 10.18 13.40 -11.32
CA LYS A 74 10.38 14.82 -10.94
C LYS A 74 11.41 15.00 -9.81
N ARG A 75 11.38 14.15 -8.79
CA ARG A 75 12.36 14.19 -7.69
C ARG A 75 13.78 13.80 -8.15
N ARG A 76 13.92 12.95 -9.15
CA ARG A 76 15.21 12.57 -9.75
C ARG A 76 15.88 13.75 -10.42
N ALA A 77 15.12 14.57 -11.14
CA ALA A 77 15.61 15.79 -11.79
C ALA A 77 16.16 16.84 -10.79
N SER A 78 15.72 16.80 -9.53
CA SER A 78 16.24 17.69 -8.47
C SER A 78 17.40 17.09 -7.66
N GLY A 79 17.92 15.92 -8.03
CA GLY A 79 19.06 15.29 -7.35
C GLY A 79 18.78 14.79 -5.92
N ARG A 80 17.52 14.75 -5.49
CA ARG A 80 17.11 14.42 -4.11
C ARG A 80 16.96 12.92 -3.84
N LEU A 81 17.31 12.05 -4.80
CA LEU A 81 17.11 10.61 -4.69
C LEU A 81 18.43 9.89 -4.42
N PRO A 82 18.44 8.89 -3.50
CA PRO A 82 19.63 8.08 -3.27
C PRO A 82 19.97 7.26 -4.52
N ALA A 83 21.26 7.04 -4.76
CA ALA A 83 21.72 6.19 -5.85
C ALA A 83 21.32 4.72 -5.59
N CYS A 84 20.58 4.10 -6.50
CA CYS A 84 20.29 2.66 -6.48
C CYS A 84 20.86 1.99 -7.73
N GLY A 85 21.56 0.86 -7.57
CA GLY A 85 22.00 0.01 -8.68
C GLY A 85 21.19 -1.28 -8.79
N TRP A 86 21.18 -1.91 -9.96
CA TRP A 86 20.54 -3.21 -10.18
C TRP A 86 21.07 -4.33 -9.26
N SER A 87 22.34 -4.27 -8.86
CA SER A 87 22.95 -5.22 -7.92
C SER A 87 22.42 -5.08 -6.48
N ASP A 88 21.68 -4.02 -6.16
CA ASP A 88 20.99 -3.86 -4.88
C ASP A 88 19.58 -4.49 -4.90
N LEU A 89 19.06 -4.87 -6.07
CA LEU A 89 17.81 -5.62 -6.24
C LEU A 89 18.11 -7.11 -6.38
N THR A 90 18.12 -7.83 -5.26
CA THR A 90 18.31 -9.28 -5.27
C THR A 90 17.07 -10.00 -5.82
N GLY A 91 17.23 -10.74 -6.91
CA GLY A 91 16.35 -11.83 -7.33
C GLY A 91 14.97 -11.45 -7.85
N TRP A 92 14.29 -10.42 -7.35
CA TRP A 92 12.85 -10.21 -7.63
C TRP A 92 12.61 -9.30 -8.85
N SER A 93 13.66 -8.68 -9.37
CA SER A 93 13.60 -7.72 -10.48
C SER A 93 13.10 -8.32 -11.80
N HIS A 94 13.24 -9.63 -12.01
CA HIS A 94 12.74 -10.32 -13.20
C HIS A 94 11.24 -10.63 -13.15
N LEU A 95 10.63 -10.63 -11.96
CA LEU A 95 9.20 -10.90 -11.75
C LEU A 95 8.34 -9.64 -11.87
N VAL A 96 8.95 -8.45 -11.88
CA VAL A 96 8.24 -7.18 -11.91
C VAL A 96 7.87 -6.81 -13.35
N PRO A 97 6.57 -6.65 -13.69
CA PRO A 97 6.16 -6.22 -15.01
C PRO A 97 6.76 -4.86 -15.39
N ARG A 98 7.18 -4.70 -16.65
CA ARG A 98 7.80 -3.46 -17.16
C ARG A 98 6.79 -2.31 -17.30
N GLY A 99 5.56 -2.61 -17.71
CA GLY A 99 4.50 -1.62 -17.88
C GLY A 99 4.06 -1.04 -16.53
N VAL A 100 4.00 0.29 -16.41
CA VAL A 100 3.59 0.98 -15.17
C VAL A 100 2.17 0.56 -14.75
N VAL A 101 1.25 0.47 -15.71
CA VAL A 101 -0.13 0.02 -15.47
C VAL A 101 -0.16 -1.46 -15.09
N THR A 102 0.49 -2.33 -15.87
CA THR A 102 0.53 -3.78 -15.62
C THR A 102 1.13 -4.09 -14.24
N ARG A 103 2.17 -3.36 -13.84
CA ARG A 103 2.78 -3.47 -12.52
C ARG A 103 1.83 -3.00 -11.43
N ALA A 104 1.16 -1.87 -11.59
CA ALA A 104 0.20 -1.38 -10.61
C ALA A 104 -0.94 -2.38 -10.40
N VAL A 105 -1.48 -2.94 -11.49
CA VAL A 105 -2.52 -3.99 -11.44
C VAL A 105 -1.99 -5.25 -10.76
N ALA A 106 -0.80 -5.73 -11.14
CA ALA A 106 -0.20 -6.92 -10.53
C ALA A 106 0.03 -6.73 -9.02
N LEU A 107 0.54 -5.57 -8.60
CA LEU A 107 0.72 -5.24 -7.18
C LEU A 107 -0.62 -5.15 -6.45
N ALA A 108 -1.65 -4.55 -7.06
CA ALA A 108 -2.98 -4.47 -6.46
C ALA A 108 -3.58 -5.86 -6.22
N LEU A 109 -3.44 -6.76 -7.20
CA LEU A 109 -3.88 -8.15 -7.07
C LEU A 109 -3.10 -8.88 -5.98
N VAL A 110 -1.76 -8.80 -5.97
CA VAL A 110 -0.92 -9.45 -4.97
C VAL A 110 -1.22 -8.94 -3.55
N TRP A 111 -1.33 -7.63 -3.36
CA TRP A 111 -1.61 -7.09 -2.03
C TRP A 111 -3.02 -7.40 -1.56
N PHE A 112 -4.01 -7.38 -2.46
CA PHE A 112 -5.37 -7.77 -2.14
C PHE A 112 -5.44 -9.25 -1.74
N THR A 113 -4.83 -10.15 -2.50
CA THR A 113 -4.84 -11.59 -2.19
C THR A 113 -4.05 -11.94 -0.93
N LEU A 114 -3.05 -11.17 -0.56
CA LEU A 114 -2.29 -11.39 0.67
C LEU A 114 -2.99 -10.80 1.90
N LEU A 115 -3.50 -9.57 1.82
CA LEU A 115 -3.98 -8.84 3.00
C LEU A 115 -5.46 -9.02 3.27
N ALA A 116 -6.31 -9.06 2.24
CA ALA A 116 -7.75 -9.12 2.43
C ALA A 116 -8.21 -10.45 3.06
N PRO A 117 -7.71 -11.64 2.64
CA PRO A 117 -8.06 -12.90 3.29
C PRO A 117 -7.58 -12.97 4.75
N VAL A 118 -6.40 -12.41 5.05
CA VAL A 118 -5.89 -12.37 6.43
C VAL A 118 -6.79 -11.49 7.30
N ALA A 119 -7.16 -10.30 6.83
CA ALA A 119 -8.09 -9.43 7.55
C ALA A 119 -9.47 -10.09 7.73
N ALA A 120 -10.01 -10.73 6.68
CA ALA A 120 -11.27 -11.46 6.75
C ALA A 120 -11.19 -12.65 7.73
N ALA A 121 -10.09 -13.40 7.74
CA ALA A 121 -9.88 -14.53 8.65
C ALA A 121 -9.78 -14.07 10.12
N LEU A 122 -9.14 -12.92 10.38
CA LEU A 122 -9.09 -12.33 11.73
C LEU A 122 -10.48 -11.92 12.21
N LEU A 123 -11.30 -11.31 11.34
CA LEU A 123 -12.68 -10.93 11.66
C LEU A 123 -13.56 -12.17 11.90
N TRP A 124 -13.42 -13.20 11.06
CA TRP A 124 -14.12 -14.46 11.19
C TRP A 124 -13.74 -15.20 12.49
N GLY A 125 -12.44 -15.34 12.77
CA GLY A 125 -11.95 -15.99 13.99
C GLY A 125 -12.30 -15.23 15.27
N GLY A 126 -12.52 -13.91 15.18
CA GLY A 126 -13.03 -13.10 16.27
C GLY A 126 -14.56 -13.16 16.46
N GLY A 127 -15.30 -13.82 15.56
CA GLY A 127 -16.76 -13.97 15.64
C GLY A 127 -17.55 -12.67 15.42
N TRP A 128 -16.94 -11.68 14.77
CA TRP A 128 -17.59 -10.38 14.56
C TRP A 128 -18.63 -10.45 13.45
N ASN A 129 -19.89 -10.15 13.77
CA ASN A 129 -20.94 -9.95 12.77
C ASN A 129 -21.21 -8.46 12.53
N ASP A 130 -21.12 -7.67 13.60
CA ASP A 130 -21.23 -6.22 13.58
C ASP A 130 -20.13 -5.64 14.48
N ALA A 131 -19.58 -4.49 14.09
CA ALA A 131 -18.51 -3.82 14.82
C ALA A 131 -18.88 -2.35 15.08
N PRO A 132 -18.60 -1.81 16.27
CA PRO A 132 -18.82 -0.39 16.53
C PRO A 132 -17.92 0.45 15.62
N LEU A 133 -18.41 1.61 15.19
CA LEU A 133 -17.71 2.48 14.25
C LEU A 133 -16.26 2.79 14.70
N SER A 134 -16.03 3.02 15.99
CA SER A 134 -14.69 3.31 16.53
C SER A 134 -13.67 2.19 16.27
N VAL A 135 -14.08 0.93 16.40
CA VAL A 135 -13.25 -0.25 16.12
C VAL A 135 -13.01 -0.37 14.62
N VAL A 136 -14.02 -0.09 13.79
CA VAL A 136 -13.88 -0.05 12.33
C VAL A 136 -12.87 1.00 11.90
N LEU A 137 -12.95 2.21 12.44
CA LEU A 137 -12.02 3.30 12.10
C LEU A 137 -10.58 2.97 12.48
N LEU A 138 -10.37 2.41 13.68
CA LEU A 138 -9.04 1.97 14.12
C LEU A 138 -8.51 0.84 13.23
N GLY A 139 -9.33 -0.19 12.98
CA GLY A 139 -8.98 -1.30 12.11
C GLY A 139 -8.63 -0.85 10.69
N LYS A 140 -9.40 0.10 10.14
CA LYS A 140 -9.17 0.70 8.83
C LYS A 140 -7.91 1.56 8.78
N ALA A 141 -7.63 2.33 9.84
CA ALA A 141 -6.39 3.08 9.95
C ALA A 141 -5.16 2.15 9.94
N LEU A 142 -5.21 1.06 10.73
CA LEU A 142 -4.13 0.08 10.81
C LEU A 142 -3.96 -0.70 9.50
N TYR A 143 -5.07 -1.12 8.88
CA TYR A 143 -5.06 -1.80 7.59
C TYR A 143 -4.48 -0.90 6.50
N GLY A 144 -4.96 0.34 6.40
CA GLY A 144 -4.45 1.34 5.46
C GLY A 144 -2.97 1.61 5.69
N ALA A 145 -2.53 1.73 6.95
CA ALA A 145 -1.13 1.92 7.29
C ALA A 145 -0.25 0.74 6.85
N LEU A 146 -0.72 -0.49 7.06
CA LEU A 146 -0.03 -1.70 6.64
C LEU A 146 0.10 -1.78 5.11
N VAL A 147 -0.99 -1.50 4.37
CA VAL A 147 -0.98 -1.43 2.91
C VAL A 147 0.02 -0.37 2.43
N GLY A 148 -0.05 0.84 2.98
CA GLY A 148 0.83 1.96 2.62
C GLY A 148 2.32 1.64 2.89
N ALA A 149 2.64 1.13 4.06
CA ALA A 149 4.00 0.76 4.44
C ALA A 149 4.58 -0.33 3.52
N SER A 150 3.79 -1.38 3.26
CA SER A 150 4.27 -2.56 2.53
C SER A 150 4.35 -2.33 1.02
N VAL A 151 3.42 -1.58 0.43
CA VAL A 151 3.40 -1.33 -1.03
C VAL A 151 4.47 -0.31 -1.45
N THR A 152 4.79 0.63 -0.57
CA THR A 152 5.76 1.71 -0.85
C THR A 152 7.10 1.18 -1.36
N PRO A 153 7.82 0.25 -0.69
CA PRO A 153 9.09 -0.25 -1.21
C PRO A 153 8.90 -1.02 -2.53
N ALA A 154 7.79 -1.74 -2.71
CA ALA A 154 7.51 -2.49 -3.93
C ALA A 154 7.33 -1.59 -5.16
N ILE A 155 6.84 -0.36 -4.96
CA ILE A 155 6.69 0.64 -6.02
C ILE A 155 7.97 1.47 -6.20
N LEU A 156 8.57 1.92 -5.09
CA LEU A 156 9.73 2.82 -5.12
C LEU A 156 10.98 2.14 -5.67
N LEU A 157 11.27 0.90 -5.26
CA LEU A 157 12.51 0.21 -5.63
C LEU A 157 12.65 0.04 -7.16
N PRO A 158 11.67 -0.52 -7.90
CA PRO A 158 11.75 -0.61 -9.35
C PRO A 158 11.92 0.74 -10.07
N ALA A 159 11.26 1.77 -9.54
CA ALA A 159 11.30 3.12 -10.12
C ALA A 159 12.63 3.85 -9.83
N LEU A 160 13.23 3.65 -8.64
CA LEU A 160 14.52 4.25 -8.27
C LEU A 160 15.69 3.61 -9.02
N CYS A 161 15.67 2.28 -9.15
CA CYS A 161 16.77 1.52 -9.74
C CYS A 161 16.66 1.37 -11.27
N GLY A 162 15.68 2.03 -11.90
CA GLY A 162 15.58 2.15 -13.36
C GLY A 162 15.14 0.86 -14.08
N ILE A 163 14.28 0.03 -13.49
CA ILE A 163 13.77 -1.18 -14.15
C ILE A 163 12.97 -0.85 -15.42
N ASN A 164 12.35 0.34 -15.45
CA ASN A 164 11.47 0.77 -16.55
C ASN A 164 12.19 1.40 -17.75
N GLU A 165 13.52 1.58 -17.70
CA GLU A 165 14.30 2.24 -18.77
C GLU A 165 14.96 1.24 -19.74
N ARG A 166 14.49 -0.03 -19.75
CA ARG A 166 14.87 -1.07 -20.72
C ARG A 166 13.70 -1.47 -21.59
#